data_AF-A0ABC9DWF6-F1
#
_entry.id   AF-A0ABC9DWF6-F1
#
_cell.length_a   1.000
_cell.length_b   1.000
_cell.length_c   1.000
_cell.angle_alpha   90.00
_cell.angle_beta   90.00
_cell.angle_gamma   90.00
#
_symmetry.space_group_name_H-M   'P 1'
#
loop_
_entity.id
_entity.type
_entity.pdbx_description
1 polymer ?
#
loop_
_entity_poly.entity_id
_entity_poly.type
_entity_poly.pdbx_seq_one_letter_code
_entity_poly.pdbx_strand_id
1 'polypeptide(L)'
;MVRPSIVLFGDSITEEAFGEGGWGSSLANHYSRSADVVLRGYSGYNTRWAARVAGRAVATVAGAVAAVTVCFGANDAALPDRASAAQHVPVAEYRDNLRAICAMLHRRWPGVVVILVTPPPVDEDGRRRYPYAHDYSGLPERTNAAAGVYARACVEVARQCGVRAIDIWSRMQKFPGWEKAFLRDGLHLTPRGNRVLFEEVVFALKDANLSLEALPADLPLFGDMDPKDPAKSFDDDERAD
;
A
#
# COMPACT_ATOMS: atom_id res chain seq x y z
N MET A 1 -6.66 -11.32 23.48
CA MET A 1 -5.91 -10.10 23.04
C MET A 1 -6.62 -9.34 21.90
N VAL A 2 -6.55 -8.00 21.84
CA VAL A 2 -7.15 -7.21 20.73
C VAL A 2 -6.24 -7.21 19.50
N ARG A 3 -6.78 -7.57 18.32
CA ARG A 3 -6.04 -7.57 17.05
C ARG A 3 -5.63 -6.14 16.65
N PRO A 4 -4.36 -5.89 16.26
CA PRO A 4 -4.00 -4.62 15.66
C PRO A 4 -4.48 -4.52 14.21
N SER A 5 -4.53 -3.29 13.69
CA SER A 5 -4.81 -3.01 12.28
C SER A 5 -3.54 -2.79 11.45
N ILE A 6 -3.58 -3.24 10.20
CA ILE A 6 -2.66 -2.87 9.12
C ILE A 6 -3.45 -2.02 8.11
N VAL A 7 -3.14 -0.72 8.02
CA VAL A 7 -3.88 0.21 7.16
C VAL A 7 -3.22 0.32 5.79
N LEU A 8 -4.01 0.23 4.73
CA LEU A 8 -3.55 0.42 3.35
C LEU A 8 -3.98 1.80 2.87
N PHE A 9 -3.08 2.78 2.86
CA PHE A 9 -3.38 4.15 2.45
C PHE A 9 -2.76 4.47 1.09
N GLY A 10 -3.56 4.86 0.09
CA GLY A 10 -3.02 5.08 -1.24
C GLY A 10 -4.03 5.52 -2.29
N ASP A 11 -3.64 5.43 -3.55
CA ASP A 11 -4.47 5.78 -4.71
C ASP A 11 -5.32 4.59 -5.22
N SER A 12 -5.63 4.54 -6.51
CA SER A 12 -6.43 3.48 -7.15
C SER A 12 -5.80 2.09 -7.01
N ILE A 13 -4.47 1.98 -7.00
CA ILE A 13 -3.76 0.70 -6.80
C ILE A 13 -4.06 0.13 -5.40
N THR A 14 -4.29 1.03 -4.44
CA THR A 14 -4.73 0.65 -3.10
C THR A 14 -6.24 0.43 -3.06
N GLU A 15 -7.04 1.29 -3.67
CA GLU A 15 -8.52 1.16 -3.69
C GLU A 15 -8.97 -0.20 -4.25
N GLU A 16 -8.29 -0.68 -5.26
CA GLU A 16 -8.57 -1.97 -5.91
C GLU A 16 -7.90 -3.17 -5.22
N ALA A 17 -7.14 -2.97 -4.14
CA ALA A 17 -6.34 -4.00 -3.49
C ALA A 17 -7.17 -5.19 -2.95
N PHE A 18 -8.47 -5.00 -2.74
CA PHE A 18 -9.39 -6.02 -2.25
C PHE A 18 -10.17 -6.73 -3.37
N GLY A 19 -9.92 -6.37 -4.64
CA GLY A 19 -10.44 -7.11 -5.79
C GLY A 19 -9.93 -8.55 -5.86
N GLU A 20 -10.47 -9.32 -6.79
CA GLU A 20 -10.06 -10.70 -7.03
C GLU A 20 -8.56 -10.77 -7.40
N GLY A 21 -7.79 -11.54 -6.63
CA GLY A 21 -6.33 -11.61 -6.77
C GLY A 21 -5.58 -10.35 -6.32
N GLY A 22 -6.25 -9.44 -5.60
CA GLY A 22 -5.68 -8.21 -5.06
C GLY A 22 -4.69 -8.44 -3.91
N TRP A 23 -3.72 -7.54 -3.77
CA TRP A 23 -2.68 -7.66 -2.74
C TRP A 23 -3.23 -7.45 -1.31
N GLY A 24 -4.26 -6.62 -1.16
CA GLY A 24 -4.94 -6.35 0.12
C GLY A 24 -5.81 -7.52 0.57
N SER A 25 -6.54 -8.16 -0.35
CA SER A 25 -7.29 -9.39 -0.04
C SER A 25 -6.35 -10.55 0.31
N SER A 26 -5.23 -10.69 -0.40
CA SER A 26 -4.18 -11.65 -0.07
C SER A 26 -3.57 -11.39 1.31
N LEU A 27 -3.34 -10.11 1.66
CA LEU A 27 -2.82 -9.71 2.97
C LEU A 27 -3.81 -10.00 4.11
N ALA A 28 -5.10 -9.70 3.90
CA ALA A 28 -6.15 -9.99 4.87
C ALA A 28 -6.28 -11.50 5.14
N ASN A 29 -6.14 -12.32 4.09
CA ASN A 29 -6.11 -13.77 4.23
C ASN A 29 -4.85 -14.24 4.98
N HIS A 30 -3.68 -13.66 4.69
CA HIS A 30 -2.42 -14.02 5.34
C HIS A 30 -2.44 -13.75 6.85
N TYR A 31 -2.97 -12.59 7.25
CA TYR A 31 -3.09 -12.17 8.66
C TYR A 31 -4.41 -12.58 9.32
N SER A 32 -5.13 -13.57 8.76
CA SER A 32 -6.40 -14.04 9.32
C SER A 32 -6.24 -14.38 10.81
N ARG A 33 -7.16 -13.85 11.62
CA ARG A 33 -7.18 -13.94 13.09
C ARG A 33 -6.02 -13.25 13.83
N SER A 34 -5.09 -12.62 13.11
CA SER A 34 -3.86 -12.03 13.66
C SER A 34 -3.86 -10.50 13.59
N ALA A 35 -4.33 -9.93 12.48
CA ALA A 35 -4.48 -8.49 12.31
C ALA A 35 -5.63 -8.17 11.33
N ASP A 36 -6.28 -7.03 11.55
CA ASP A 36 -7.30 -6.53 10.62
C ASP A 36 -6.64 -5.71 9.51
N VAL A 37 -7.00 -5.95 8.25
CA VAL A 37 -6.48 -5.16 7.12
C VAL A 37 -7.52 -4.13 6.71
N VAL A 38 -7.15 -2.85 6.83
CA VAL A 38 -8.09 -1.73 6.68
C VAL A 38 -7.78 -0.92 5.43
N LEU A 39 -8.71 -0.94 4.48
CA LEU A 39 -8.56 -0.24 3.20
C LEU A 39 -8.85 1.27 3.31
N ARG A 40 -7.91 2.10 2.83
CA ARG A 40 -8.04 3.56 2.64
C ARG A 40 -7.42 3.98 1.29
N GLY A 41 -7.91 3.38 0.21
CA GLY A 41 -7.57 3.76 -1.16
C GLY A 41 -8.46 4.88 -1.69
N TYR A 42 -7.89 5.74 -2.53
CA TYR A 42 -8.56 6.90 -3.13
C TYR A 42 -8.19 7.02 -4.61
N SER A 43 -8.99 6.43 -5.49
CA SER A 43 -8.74 6.41 -6.92
C SER A 43 -8.55 7.80 -7.51
N GLY A 44 -7.50 7.95 -8.33
CA GLY A 44 -7.11 9.20 -8.96
C GLY A 44 -6.39 10.22 -8.08
N TYR A 45 -6.28 10.00 -6.76
CA TYR A 45 -5.63 10.95 -5.86
C TYR A 45 -4.10 11.00 -6.06
N ASN A 46 -3.54 12.20 -5.97
CA ASN A 46 -2.10 12.44 -5.86
C ASN A 46 -1.72 12.82 -4.41
N THR A 47 -0.43 12.96 -4.14
CA THR A 47 0.05 13.28 -2.78
C THR A 47 -0.38 14.66 -2.30
N ARG A 48 -0.58 15.65 -3.20
CA ARG A 48 -1.05 17.00 -2.85
C ARG A 48 -2.42 16.94 -2.18
N TRP A 49 -3.32 16.13 -2.74
CA TRP A 49 -4.66 15.96 -2.16
C TRP A 49 -4.63 15.02 -0.96
N ALA A 50 -3.88 13.92 -1.05
CA ALA A 50 -3.73 12.96 0.05
C ALA A 50 -3.24 13.64 1.33
N ALA A 51 -2.22 14.50 1.27
CA ALA A 51 -1.69 15.22 2.43
C ALA A 51 -2.75 16.09 3.13
N ARG A 52 -3.71 16.66 2.38
CA ARG A 52 -4.81 17.47 2.94
C ARG A 52 -5.89 16.64 3.62
N VAL A 53 -6.08 15.39 3.20
CA VAL A 53 -7.18 14.54 3.70
C VAL A 53 -6.72 13.40 4.58
N ALA A 54 -5.42 13.12 4.67
CA ALA A 54 -4.87 11.93 5.34
C ALA A 54 -5.38 11.76 6.77
N GLY A 55 -5.44 12.85 7.56
CA GLY A 55 -6.00 12.79 8.92
C GLY A 55 -7.48 12.39 8.96
N ARG A 56 -8.29 12.85 8.01
CA ARG A 56 -9.71 12.45 7.88
C ARG A 56 -9.86 11.04 7.32
N ALA A 57 -9.02 10.67 6.35
CA ALA A 57 -9.00 9.35 5.74
C ALA A 57 -8.83 8.25 6.80
N VAL A 58 -7.96 8.48 7.78
CA VAL A 58 -7.67 7.50 8.83
C VAL A 58 -8.40 7.76 10.15
N ALA A 59 -9.26 8.78 10.23
CA ALA A 59 -9.91 9.17 11.50
C ALA A 59 -10.75 8.04 12.11
N THR A 60 -11.41 7.25 11.26
CA THR A 60 -12.31 6.16 11.65
C THR A 60 -11.61 4.82 11.85
N VAL A 61 -10.28 4.75 11.68
CA VAL A 61 -9.53 3.54 12.00
C VAL A 61 -9.48 3.40 13.52
N ALA A 62 -10.16 2.37 14.03
CA ALA A 62 -10.27 2.08 15.44
C ALA A 62 -9.11 1.18 15.92
N GLY A 63 -8.88 1.16 17.23
CA GLY A 63 -7.90 0.27 17.86
C GLY A 63 -6.44 0.65 17.63
N ALA A 64 -5.56 -0.30 17.98
CA ALA A 64 -4.13 -0.18 17.76
C ALA A 64 -3.79 -0.36 16.28
N VAL A 65 -2.94 0.51 15.73
CA VAL A 65 -2.45 0.37 14.34
C VAL A 65 -0.99 -0.04 14.40
N ALA A 66 -0.69 -1.25 13.92
CA ALA A 66 0.67 -1.78 13.89
C ALA A 66 1.45 -1.23 12.69
N ALA A 67 0.80 -1.11 11.53
CA ALA A 67 1.45 -0.65 10.32
C ALA A 67 0.53 0.15 9.40
N VAL A 68 1.14 1.01 8.58
CA VAL A 68 0.48 1.74 7.49
C VAL A 68 1.34 1.65 6.24
N THR A 69 0.80 1.13 5.16
CA THR A 69 1.41 1.30 3.83
C THR A 69 0.93 2.62 3.22
N VAL A 70 1.83 3.34 2.56
CA VAL A 70 1.53 4.59 1.84
C VAL A 70 1.93 4.40 0.38
N CYS A 71 0.94 4.25 -0.51
CA CYS A 71 1.12 3.95 -1.93
C CYS A 71 0.52 5.07 -2.79
N PHE A 72 1.35 6.07 -3.09
CA PHE A 72 1.04 7.20 -3.98
C PHE A 72 2.21 7.44 -4.93
N GLY A 73 2.01 8.31 -5.92
CA GLY A 73 3.05 8.69 -6.88
C GLY A 73 2.69 8.31 -8.32
N ALA A 74 1.79 7.35 -8.54
CA ALA A 74 1.38 6.96 -9.89
C ALA A 74 0.64 8.11 -10.59
N ASN A 75 -0.16 8.85 -9.85
CA ASN A 75 -0.88 10.03 -10.33
C ASN A 75 0.01 11.28 -10.37
N ASP A 76 0.84 11.48 -9.35
CA ASP A 76 1.83 12.56 -9.27
C ASP A 76 2.78 12.56 -10.48
N ALA A 77 3.15 11.37 -10.95
CA ALA A 77 4.03 11.14 -12.09
C ALA A 77 3.39 11.36 -13.47
N ALA A 78 2.12 11.78 -13.53
CA ALA A 78 1.53 12.25 -14.78
C ALA A 78 2.39 13.37 -15.39
N LEU A 79 2.52 13.39 -16.72
CA LEU A 79 3.26 14.44 -17.40
C LEU A 79 2.43 15.74 -17.44
N PRO A 80 3.03 16.90 -17.13
CA PRO A 80 2.30 18.18 -17.04
C PRO A 80 1.79 18.71 -18.38
N ASP A 81 2.28 18.16 -19.50
CA ASP A 81 1.91 18.52 -20.87
C ASP A 81 1.00 17.48 -21.57
N ARG A 82 0.38 16.56 -20.80
CA ARG A 82 -0.47 15.47 -21.30
C ARG A 82 -1.87 15.43 -20.67
N ALA A 83 -2.74 14.54 -21.14
CA ALA A 83 -4.16 14.49 -20.75
C ALA A 83 -4.44 14.26 -19.25
N SER A 84 -3.46 13.83 -18.45
CA SER A 84 -3.56 13.70 -16.98
C SER A 84 -2.81 14.81 -16.22
N ALA A 85 -2.50 15.94 -16.85
CA ALA A 85 -1.74 17.04 -16.23
C ALA A 85 -2.33 17.54 -14.89
N ALA A 86 -3.65 17.48 -14.70
CA ALA A 86 -4.31 17.87 -13.46
C ALA A 86 -3.87 17.02 -12.24
N GLN A 87 -3.39 15.79 -12.48
CA GLN A 87 -2.89 14.91 -11.43
C GLN A 87 -1.40 15.16 -11.10
N HIS A 88 -0.67 15.88 -11.97
CA HIS A 88 0.75 16.13 -11.79
C HIS A 88 1.06 16.88 -10.49
N VAL A 89 2.09 16.42 -9.78
CA VAL A 89 2.64 17.08 -8.58
C VAL A 89 4.15 17.16 -8.75
N PRO A 90 4.77 18.35 -8.79
CA PRO A 90 6.22 18.47 -8.94
C PRO A 90 6.99 17.62 -7.92
N VAL A 91 8.09 17.00 -8.33
CA VAL A 91 8.85 16.04 -7.51
C VAL A 91 9.26 16.61 -6.14
N ALA A 92 9.59 17.90 -6.06
CA ALA A 92 9.89 18.57 -4.78
C ALA A 92 8.67 18.55 -3.84
N GLU A 93 7.50 18.94 -4.36
CA GLU A 93 6.24 18.92 -3.61
C GLU A 93 5.83 17.49 -3.23
N TYR A 94 5.98 16.53 -4.13
CA TYR A 94 5.75 15.11 -3.85
C TYR A 94 6.55 14.62 -2.63
N ARG A 95 7.84 14.99 -2.55
CA ARG A 95 8.68 14.65 -1.41
C ARG A 95 8.17 15.28 -0.12
N ASP A 96 7.81 16.56 -0.16
CA ASP A 96 7.29 17.28 1.01
C ASP A 96 5.97 16.70 1.49
N ASN A 97 5.07 16.35 0.56
CA ASN A 97 3.79 15.71 0.86
C ASN A 97 3.99 14.34 1.52
N LEU A 98 4.89 13.49 1.01
CA LEU A 98 5.20 12.21 1.63
C LEU A 98 5.76 12.38 3.06
N ARG A 99 6.68 13.32 3.28
CA ARG A 99 7.20 13.63 4.63
C ARG A 99 6.07 14.08 5.57
N ALA A 100 5.17 14.94 5.08
CA ALA A 100 4.03 15.42 5.86
C ALA A 100 3.06 14.28 6.22
N ILE A 101 2.80 13.36 5.30
CA ILE A 101 1.97 12.17 5.53
C ILE A 101 2.64 11.28 6.60
N CYS A 102 3.93 10.94 6.45
CA CYS A 102 4.67 10.16 7.45
C CYS A 102 4.62 10.80 8.84
N ALA A 103 4.91 12.10 8.93
CA ALA A 103 4.87 12.83 10.19
C ALA A 103 3.48 12.84 10.81
N MET A 104 2.43 12.97 10.00
CA MET A 104 1.05 12.88 10.48
C MET A 104 0.73 11.49 11.05
N LEU A 105 1.11 10.42 10.35
CA LEU A 105 0.88 9.04 10.80
C LEU A 105 1.61 8.75 12.12
N HIS A 106 2.89 9.13 12.25
CA HIS A 106 3.63 8.96 13.51
C HIS A 106 3.05 9.78 14.67
N ARG A 107 2.52 10.99 14.40
CA ARG A 107 1.81 11.77 15.44
C ARG A 107 0.49 11.11 15.86
N ARG A 108 -0.22 10.50 14.91
CA ARG A 108 -1.52 9.85 15.16
C ARG A 108 -1.35 8.54 15.94
N TRP A 109 -0.32 7.77 15.61
CA TRP A 109 -0.03 6.48 16.23
C TRP A 109 1.47 6.37 16.56
N PRO A 110 1.86 6.72 17.79
CA PRO A 110 3.23 6.54 18.25
C PRO A 110 3.66 5.07 18.11
N GLY A 111 4.79 4.82 17.45
CA GLY A 111 5.34 3.48 17.24
C GLY A 111 4.79 2.71 16.02
N VAL A 112 3.88 3.31 15.23
CA VAL A 112 3.39 2.66 14.01
C VAL A 112 4.50 2.45 12.98
N VAL A 113 4.50 1.28 12.34
CA VAL A 113 5.41 0.99 11.23
C VAL A 113 4.86 1.63 9.96
N VAL A 114 5.50 2.69 9.46
CA VAL A 114 5.17 3.27 8.16
C VAL A 114 6.02 2.63 7.07
N ILE A 115 5.38 2.20 5.99
CA ILE A 115 6.03 1.61 4.80
C ILE A 115 5.63 2.43 3.59
N LEU A 116 6.59 3.13 2.97
CA LEU A 116 6.36 3.81 1.71
C LEU A 116 6.48 2.82 0.55
N VAL A 117 5.48 2.78 -0.32
CA VAL A 117 5.51 1.99 -1.55
C VAL A 117 5.72 2.95 -2.71
N THR A 118 6.71 2.68 -3.57
CA THR A 118 6.91 3.50 -4.78
C THR A 118 5.72 3.37 -5.73
N PRO A 119 5.49 4.33 -6.66
CA PRO A 119 4.65 4.01 -7.81
C PRO A 119 5.18 2.77 -8.55
N PRO A 120 4.31 1.96 -9.17
CA PRO A 120 4.74 0.87 -10.06
C PRO A 120 5.42 1.42 -11.32
N PRO A 121 6.11 0.57 -12.09
CA PRO A 121 6.54 0.97 -13.42
C PRO A 121 5.32 1.21 -14.32
N VAL A 122 5.52 1.90 -15.44
CA VAL A 122 4.46 2.25 -16.39
C VAL A 122 4.76 1.60 -17.72
N ASP A 123 3.78 0.95 -18.32
CA ASP A 123 3.86 0.45 -19.69
C ASP A 123 3.19 1.46 -20.63
N GLU A 124 4.01 2.22 -21.35
CA GLU A 124 3.54 3.29 -22.22
C GLU A 124 2.60 2.80 -23.33
N ASP A 125 2.79 1.60 -23.85
CA ASP A 125 1.90 1.04 -24.88
C ASP A 125 0.54 0.69 -24.30
N GLY A 126 0.51 0.18 -23.06
CA GLY A 126 -0.74 0.01 -22.31
C GLY A 126 -1.47 1.34 -22.14
N ARG A 127 -0.76 2.38 -21.70
CA ARG A 127 -1.33 3.72 -21.49
C ARG A 127 -1.84 4.39 -22.75
N ARG A 128 -1.14 4.26 -23.88
CA ARG A 128 -1.66 4.69 -25.20
C ARG A 128 -2.97 4.00 -25.58
N ARG A 129 -3.10 2.70 -25.26
CA ARG A 129 -4.28 1.90 -25.60
C ARG A 129 -5.47 2.14 -24.67
N TYR A 130 -5.20 2.46 -23.41
CA TYR A 130 -6.19 2.61 -22.35
C TYR A 130 -5.98 3.92 -21.57
N PRO A 131 -6.15 5.09 -22.21
CA PRO A 131 -5.93 6.36 -21.53
C PRO A 131 -7.06 6.65 -20.51
N TYR A 132 -6.72 7.36 -19.43
CA TYR A 132 -7.68 7.70 -18.36
C TYR A 132 -8.73 8.74 -18.79
N ALA A 133 -8.33 9.64 -19.67
CA ALA A 133 -9.18 10.69 -20.24
C ALA A 133 -9.21 10.53 -21.76
N HIS A 134 -10.21 11.13 -22.41
CA HIS A 134 -10.22 11.24 -23.87
C HIS A 134 -9.00 12.04 -24.33
N ASP A 135 -7.95 11.34 -24.72
CA ASP A 135 -6.71 11.90 -25.24
C ASP A 135 -6.61 11.58 -26.74
N TYR A 136 -6.70 12.62 -27.56
CA TYR A 136 -6.58 12.51 -29.02
C TYR A 136 -5.13 12.65 -29.50
N SER A 137 -4.16 12.88 -28.62
CA SER A 137 -2.75 13.06 -28.98
C SER A 137 -2.05 11.75 -29.35
N GLY A 138 -2.58 10.60 -28.93
CA GLY A 138 -1.94 9.29 -29.11
C GLY A 138 -0.67 9.09 -28.27
N LEU A 139 -0.38 10.02 -27.34
CA LEU A 139 0.76 9.96 -26.45
C LEU A 139 0.34 9.41 -25.09
N PRO A 140 1.22 8.65 -24.40
CA PRO A 140 0.91 8.19 -23.06
C PRO A 140 1.01 9.39 -22.10
N GLU A 141 0.04 9.49 -21.20
CA GLU A 141 -0.07 10.53 -20.21
C GLU A 141 0.90 10.35 -19.03
N ARG A 142 1.51 9.17 -18.94
CA ARG A 142 2.56 8.78 -18.00
C ARG A 142 3.64 8.01 -18.74
N THR A 143 4.89 8.12 -18.29
CA THR A 143 6.02 7.34 -18.82
C THR A 143 6.72 6.59 -17.70
N ASN A 144 7.38 5.48 -18.04
CA ASN A 144 8.15 4.72 -17.06
C ASN A 144 9.33 5.52 -16.53
N ALA A 145 9.94 6.35 -17.40
CA ALA A 145 11.02 7.26 -17.03
C ALA A 145 10.56 8.26 -15.95
N ALA A 146 9.39 8.88 -16.12
CA ALA A 146 8.81 9.76 -15.12
C ALA A 146 8.50 9.00 -13.82
N ALA A 147 7.82 7.85 -13.90
CA ALA A 147 7.52 7.02 -12.73
C ALA A 147 8.80 6.67 -11.94
N GLY A 148 9.90 6.35 -12.61
CA GLY A 148 11.20 6.09 -11.99
C GLY A 148 11.80 7.27 -11.23
N VAL A 149 11.53 8.52 -11.65
CA VAL A 149 11.92 9.72 -10.88
C VAL A 149 11.18 9.78 -9.55
N TYR A 150 9.86 9.51 -9.55
CA TYR A 150 9.05 9.50 -8.33
C TYR A 150 9.34 8.30 -7.44
N ALA A 151 9.65 7.14 -8.01
CA ALA A 151 10.09 5.97 -7.26
C ALA A 151 11.39 6.24 -6.49
N ARG A 152 12.42 6.80 -7.15
CA ARG A 152 13.65 7.23 -6.48
C ARG A 152 13.40 8.29 -5.41
N ALA A 153 12.49 9.23 -5.68
CA ALA A 153 12.13 10.26 -4.71
C ALA A 153 11.45 9.67 -3.46
N CYS A 154 10.58 8.69 -3.63
CA CYS A 154 9.90 7.96 -2.55
C CYS A 154 10.89 7.21 -1.66
N VAL A 155 11.81 6.44 -2.27
CA VAL A 155 12.86 5.71 -1.54
C VAL A 155 13.75 6.66 -0.74
N GLU A 156 14.15 7.78 -1.34
CA GLU A 156 14.98 8.76 -0.66
C GLU A 156 14.23 9.45 0.50
N VAL A 157 12.93 9.71 0.36
CA VAL A 157 12.11 10.22 1.48
C VAL A 157 12.00 9.17 2.58
N ALA A 158 11.80 7.90 2.25
CA ALA A 158 11.74 6.84 3.25
C ALA A 158 13.02 6.80 4.10
N ARG A 159 14.19 6.86 3.43
CA ARG A 159 15.50 6.95 4.08
C ARG A 159 15.61 8.18 4.99
N GLN A 160 15.19 9.35 4.53
CA GLN A 160 15.24 10.59 5.31
C GLN A 160 14.31 10.59 6.52
N CYS A 161 13.14 9.96 6.40
CA CYS A 161 12.17 9.82 7.49
C CYS A 161 12.51 8.66 8.45
N GLY A 162 13.50 7.82 8.13
CA GLY A 162 13.80 6.61 8.90
C GLY A 162 12.69 5.55 8.83
N VAL A 163 11.92 5.52 7.73
CA VAL A 163 10.84 4.55 7.49
C VAL A 163 11.23 3.55 6.41
N ARG A 164 10.49 2.45 6.30
CA ARG A 164 10.75 1.40 5.31
C ARG A 164 10.25 1.83 3.92
N ALA A 165 10.91 1.33 2.88
CA ALA A 165 10.49 1.50 1.49
C ALA A 165 10.35 0.15 0.78
N ILE A 166 9.30 0.03 -0.05
CA ILE A 166 9.15 -1.03 -1.04
C ILE A 166 9.31 -0.39 -2.42
N ASP A 167 10.44 -0.67 -3.09
CA ASP A 167 10.72 -0.23 -4.46
C ASP A 167 10.11 -1.20 -5.47
N ILE A 168 8.78 -1.14 -5.58
CA ILE A 168 8.02 -1.98 -6.51
C ILE A 168 8.32 -1.63 -7.97
N TRP A 169 8.72 -0.37 -8.24
CA TRP A 169 9.17 0.10 -9.56
C TRP A 169 10.35 -0.74 -10.05
N SER A 170 11.43 -0.81 -9.27
CA SER A 170 12.60 -1.60 -9.62
C SER A 170 12.33 -3.09 -9.55
N ARG A 171 11.53 -3.57 -8.59
CA ARG A 171 11.27 -4.99 -8.36
C ARG A 171 10.58 -5.65 -9.55
N MET A 172 9.52 -5.05 -10.07
CA MET A 172 8.76 -5.59 -11.20
C MET A 172 9.61 -5.67 -12.47
N GLN A 173 10.45 -4.67 -12.73
CA GLN A 173 11.28 -4.61 -13.94
C GLN A 173 12.42 -5.64 -14.00
N LYS A 174 12.68 -6.38 -12.91
CA LYS A 174 13.62 -7.51 -12.91
C LYS A 174 13.09 -8.72 -13.69
N PHE A 175 11.80 -8.75 -14.01
CA PHE A 175 11.15 -9.85 -14.71
C PHE A 175 10.99 -9.50 -16.20
N PRO A 176 11.46 -10.34 -17.14
CA PRO A 176 11.21 -10.14 -18.56
C PRO A 176 9.71 -10.09 -18.87
N GLY A 177 9.27 -9.11 -19.67
CA GLY A 177 7.86 -8.94 -20.04
C GLY A 177 6.96 -8.47 -18.89
N TRP A 178 7.52 -7.83 -17.88
CA TRP A 178 6.80 -7.29 -16.71
C TRP A 178 5.63 -6.38 -17.11
N GLU A 179 5.75 -5.67 -18.23
CA GLU A 179 4.78 -4.69 -18.73
C GLU A 179 3.37 -5.28 -18.78
N LYS A 180 3.21 -6.40 -19.50
CA LYS A 180 1.91 -7.08 -19.66
C LYS A 180 1.65 -8.14 -18.59
N ALA A 181 2.72 -8.68 -18.00
CA ALA A 181 2.58 -9.67 -16.93
C ALA A 181 1.99 -9.04 -15.66
N PHE A 182 2.40 -7.80 -15.34
CA PHE A 182 2.07 -7.16 -14.07
C PHE A 182 1.10 -5.99 -14.20
N LEU A 183 0.95 -5.38 -15.38
CA LEU A 183 0.05 -4.25 -15.58
C LEU A 183 -1.06 -4.59 -16.58
N ARG A 184 -2.32 -4.43 -16.18
CA ARG A 184 -3.48 -4.82 -17.03
C ARG A 184 -3.76 -3.80 -18.13
N ASP A 185 -3.52 -2.53 -17.82
CA ASP A 185 -3.83 -1.40 -18.67
C ASP A 185 -2.59 -0.51 -18.90
N GLY A 186 -1.45 -0.87 -18.31
CA GLY A 186 -0.21 -0.09 -18.33
C GLY A 186 0.07 0.68 -17.05
N LEU A 187 -0.79 0.58 -16.03
CA LEU A 187 -0.58 1.15 -14.68
C LEU A 187 -1.11 0.26 -13.55
N HIS A 188 -2.35 -0.22 -13.67
CA HIS A 188 -3.01 -0.98 -12.62
C HIS A 188 -2.57 -2.43 -12.65
N LEU A 189 -2.46 -3.02 -11.46
CA LEU A 189 -1.86 -4.33 -11.29
C LEU A 189 -2.79 -5.44 -11.79
N THR A 190 -2.22 -6.40 -12.52
CA THR A 190 -2.84 -7.72 -12.75
C THR A 190 -2.79 -8.55 -11.44
N PRO A 191 -3.47 -9.71 -11.35
CA PRO A 191 -3.27 -10.61 -10.21
C PRO A 191 -1.81 -10.99 -9.97
N ARG A 192 -1.00 -11.12 -11.04
CA ARG A 192 0.44 -11.40 -10.89
C ARG A 192 1.21 -10.19 -10.36
N GLY A 193 0.87 -8.97 -10.80
CA GLY A 193 1.47 -7.74 -10.25
C GLY A 193 1.11 -7.52 -8.78
N ASN A 194 -0.14 -7.78 -8.42
CA ASN A 194 -0.63 -7.76 -7.04
C ASN A 194 0.14 -8.75 -6.16
N ARG A 195 0.38 -9.97 -6.66
CA ARG A 195 1.15 -10.97 -5.92
C ARG A 195 2.57 -10.49 -5.59
N VAL A 196 3.27 -9.84 -6.52
CA VAL A 196 4.61 -9.29 -6.25
C VAL A 196 4.55 -8.26 -5.12
N LEU A 197 3.59 -7.33 -5.17
CA LEU A 197 3.44 -6.33 -4.11
C LEU A 197 3.08 -6.96 -2.76
N PHE A 198 2.18 -7.94 -2.74
CA PHE A 198 1.83 -8.69 -1.53
C PHE A 198 3.06 -9.34 -0.88
N GLU A 199 3.88 -10.05 -1.65
CA GLU A 199 5.08 -10.73 -1.15
C GLU A 199 6.10 -9.74 -0.55
N GLU A 200 6.30 -8.58 -1.19
CA GLU A 200 7.17 -7.52 -0.65
C GLU A 200 6.60 -6.87 0.62
N VAL A 201 5.27 -6.68 0.71
CA VAL A 201 4.61 -6.15 1.91
C VAL A 201 4.75 -7.12 3.08
N VAL A 202 4.51 -8.42 2.88
CA VAL A 202 4.71 -9.44 3.93
C VAL A 202 6.16 -9.47 4.40
N PHE A 203 7.13 -9.40 3.48
CA PHE A 203 8.54 -9.32 3.84
C PHE A 203 8.85 -8.08 4.69
N ALA A 204 8.37 -6.90 4.29
CA ALA A 204 8.59 -5.66 5.00
C ALA A 204 7.95 -5.64 6.40
N LEU A 205 6.76 -6.24 6.54
CA LEU A 205 6.08 -6.39 7.84
C LEU A 205 6.83 -7.36 8.76
N LYS A 206 7.29 -8.50 8.23
CA LYS A 206 8.12 -9.45 8.97
C LYS A 206 9.41 -8.81 9.47
N ASP A 207 10.12 -8.07 8.63
CA ASP A 207 11.33 -7.32 8.99
C ASP A 207 11.06 -6.26 10.08
N ALA A 208 9.83 -5.77 10.18
CA ALA A 208 9.37 -4.86 11.22
C ALA A 208 8.84 -5.58 12.49
N ASN A 209 9.10 -6.88 12.65
CA ASN A 209 8.62 -7.72 13.75
C ASN A 209 7.07 -7.83 13.81
N LEU A 210 6.41 -7.82 12.65
CA LEU A 210 4.97 -8.03 12.49
C LEU A 210 4.68 -9.32 11.72
N SER A 211 5.41 -10.40 12.04
CA SER A 211 5.14 -11.73 11.48
C SER A 211 3.96 -12.42 12.18
N LEU A 212 3.47 -13.53 11.64
CA LEU A 212 2.38 -14.30 12.27
C LEU A 212 2.79 -14.90 13.63
N GLU A 213 4.08 -15.16 13.84
CA GLU A 213 4.58 -15.59 15.15
C GLU A 213 4.60 -14.45 16.17
N ALA A 214 4.81 -13.21 15.72
CA ALA A 214 4.79 -12.01 16.57
C ALA A 214 3.37 -11.48 16.82
N LEU A 215 2.42 -11.81 15.93
CA LEU A 215 1.00 -11.46 16.02
C LEU A 215 0.17 -12.76 16.09
N PRO A 216 0.11 -13.43 17.25
CA PRO A 216 -0.63 -14.68 17.38
C PRO A 216 -2.13 -14.46 17.16
N ALA A 217 -2.84 -15.57 16.92
CA ALA A 217 -4.29 -15.54 16.82
C ALA A 217 -4.92 -14.96 18.09
N ASP A 218 -5.95 -14.13 17.91
CA ASP A 218 -6.64 -13.44 19.01
C ASP A 218 -7.41 -14.36 19.96
N LEU A 219 -7.79 -15.54 19.48
CA LEU A 219 -8.52 -16.58 20.18
C LEU A 219 -7.84 -17.94 19.95
N PRO A 220 -8.09 -18.95 20.80
CA PRO A 220 -7.49 -20.29 20.66
C PRO A 220 -7.68 -20.91 19.29
N LEU A 221 -6.67 -21.60 18.76
CA LEU A 221 -6.84 -22.41 17.56
C LEU A 221 -7.71 -23.62 17.89
N PHE A 222 -8.41 -24.15 16.88
CA PHE A 222 -9.28 -25.32 17.08
C PHE A 222 -8.52 -26.52 17.67
N GLY A 223 -7.26 -26.71 17.27
CA GLY A 223 -6.40 -27.78 17.80
C GLY A 223 -5.98 -27.60 19.26
N ASP A 224 -6.10 -26.40 19.81
CA ASP A 224 -5.75 -26.07 21.20
C ASP A 224 -6.97 -26.14 22.13
N MET A 225 -8.17 -26.33 21.59
CA MET A 225 -9.39 -26.41 22.38
C MET A 225 -9.52 -27.78 23.07
N ASP A 226 -9.90 -27.79 24.35
CA ASP A 226 -10.24 -29.03 25.05
C ASP A 226 -11.53 -29.63 24.46
N PRO A 227 -11.50 -30.82 23.83
CA PRO A 227 -12.67 -31.40 23.20
C PRO A 227 -13.76 -31.83 24.19
N LYS A 228 -13.43 -31.95 25.48
CA LYS A 228 -14.36 -32.33 26.55
C LYS A 228 -14.91 -31.11 27.29
N ASP A 229 -14.21 -29.99 27.25
CA ASP A 229 -14.59 -28.76 27.94
C ASP A 229 -14.09 -27.51 27.18
N PRO A 230 -14.68 -27.19 26.00
CA PRO A 230 -14.20 -26.08 25.18
C PRO A 230 -14.25 -24.73 25.89
N ALA A 231 -15.15 -24.57 26.87
CA ALA A 231 -15.32 -23.33 27.62
C ALA A 231 -14.03 -22.91 28.33
N LYS A 232 -13.31 -23.87 28.93
CA LYS A 232 -12.04 -23.62 29.61
C LYS A 232 -10.96 -23.03 28.72
N SER A 233 -11.01 -23.32 27.42
CA SER A 233 -10.04 -22.77 26.47
C SER A 233 -10.24 -21.27 26.23
N PHE A 234 -11.37 -20.68 26.65
CA PHE A 234 -11.65 -19.25 26.52
C PHE A 234 -11.35 -18.45 27.80
N ASP A 235 -11.20 -19.11 28.95
CA ASP A 235 -11.11 -18.46 30.28
C ASP A 235 -9.73 -17.86 30.60
N ASP A 236 -8.68 -18.23 29.86
CA ASP A 236 -7.30 -17.77 30.11
C ASP A 236 -7.06 -16.28 29.72
N ASP A 237 -8.00 -15.66 28.99
CA ASP A 237 -7.85 -14.30 28.45
C ASP A 237 -8.44 -13.19 29.35
N GLU A 238 -9.12 -13.53 30.47
CA GLU A 238 -9.73 -12.55 31.40
C GLU A 238 -8.76 -12.00 32.48
N ARG A 239 -7.49 -12.40 32.51
CA ARG A 239 -6.53 -11.99 33.57
C ARG A 239 -5.55 -10.88 33.17
N ALA A 240 -5.76 -10.23 32.03
CA ALA A 240 -4.87 -9.19 31.52
C ALA A 240 -5.61 -7.90 31.20
N ASP A 241 -6.29 -7.32 32.19
CA ASP A 241 -6.69 -5.91 32.24
C ASP A 241 -6.50 -5.35 33.67
#